data_AF-A0A965PPJ6-F1
#
_entry.id   AF-A0A965PPJ6-F1
#
_cell.length_a   1.000
_cell.length_b   1.000
_cell.length_c   1.000
_cell.angle_alpha   90.00
_cell.angle_beta   90.00
_cell.angle_gamma   90.00
#
_symmetry.space_group_name_H-M   'P 1'
#
loop_
_entity.id
_entity.type
_entity.pdbx_description
1 polymer ?
#
loop_
_entity_poly.entity_id
_entity_poly.type
_entity_poly.pdbx_seq_one_letter_code
_entity_poly.pdbx_strand_id
1 'polypeptide(L)' 'MARYDHIDFSPPAGVRDEAARGLAWRDEFNRGGTAVGVARARDLSNGVNISPETARRMKAYFDRHEIDKQGKGYRP' A
#
# COMPACT_ATOMS: atom_id res chain seq x y z
N MET A 1 0.71 -23.27 16.34
CA MET A 1 0.04 -22.50 15.27
C MET A 1 0.13 -21.03 15.62
N ALA A 2 0.63 -20.19 14.70
CA ALA A 2 0.69 -18.76 14.92
C ALA A 2 -0.72 -18.19 14.75
N ARG A 3 -1.09 -17.14 15.50
CA ARG A 3 -2.46 -16.58 15.58
C ARG A 3 -3.15 -16.29 14.23
N TYR A 4 -2.41 -16.13 13.13
CA TYR A 4 -2.90 -15.68 11.82
C TYR A 4 -2.45 -16.58 10.65
N ASP A 5 -2.07 -17.82 10.92
CA ASP A 5 -1.55 -18.77 9.91
C ASP A 5 -2.56 -19.15 8.80
N HIS A 6 -3.86 -19.02 9.07
CA HIS A 6 -4.95 -19.28 8.12
C HIS A 6 -5.30 -18.07 7.23
N ILE A 7 -4.63 -16.93 7.37
CA ILE A 7 -4.90 -15.71 6.59
C ILE A 7 -3.78 -15.51 5.58
N ASP A 8 -4.14 -15.34 4.31
CA ASP A 8 -3.21 -14.91 3.28
C ASP A 8 -2.96 -13.39 3.36
N PHE A 9 -1.71 -13.00 3.55
CA PHE A 9 -1.26 -11.62 3.56
C PHE A 9 -0.49 -11.24 2.30
N SER A 10 -0.65 -12.02 1.22
CA SER A 10 -0.17 -11.64 -0.09
C SER A 10 -0.93 -10.39 -0.58
N PRO A 11 -0.24 -9.40 -1.17
CA PRO A 11 -0.90 -8.22 -1.71
C PRO A 11 -1.85 -8.64 -2.85
N PRO A 12 -3.14 -8.27 -2.82
CA PRO A 12 -4.07 -8.51 -3.93
C PRO A 12 -3.63 -7.77 -5.20
N ALA A 13 -4.04 -8.23 -6.37
CA ALA A 13 -3.64 -7.65 -7.67
C ALA A 13 -3.80 -6.12 -7.73
N GLY A 14 -4.97 -5.59 -7.35
CA GLY A 14 -5.20 -4.15 -7.35
C GLY A 14 -4.25 -3.35 -6.45
N VAL A 15 -3.80 -3.93 -5.32
CA VAL A 15 -2.78 -3.29 -4.46
C VAL A 15 -1.43 -3.25 -5.18
N ARG A 16 -1.08 -4.30 -5.92
CA ARG A 16 0.17 -4.35 -6.69
C ARG A 16 0.16 -3.31 -7.80
N ASP A 17 -0.96 -3.22 -8.52
CA ASP A 17 -1.14 -2.29 -9.64
C ASP A 17 -1.09 -0.83 -9.18
N GLU A 18 -1.78 -0.49 -8.09
CA GLU A 18 -1.73 0.86 -7.52
C GLU A 18 -0.35 1.20 -6.95
N ALA A 19 0.33 0.25 -6.31
CA ALA A 19 1.70 0.47 -5.84
C ALA A 19 2.68 0.70 -6.99
N ALA A 20 2.55 -0.05 -8.09
CA ALA A 20 3.35 0.13 -9.30
C ALA A 20 3.10 1.50 -9.94
N ARG A 21 1.82 1.92 -10.04
CA ARG A 21 1.45 3.27 -10.52
C ARG A 21 2.05 4.37 -9.65
N GLY A 22 1.97 4.23 -8.33
CA GLY A 22 2.56 5.20 -7.40
C GLY A 22 4.08 5.35 -7.57
N LEU A 23 4.78 4.24 -7.82
CA LEU A 23 6.22 4.26 -8.13
C LEU A 23 6.52 4.93 -9.47
N ALA A 24 5.72 4.65 -10.51
CA ALA A 24 5.87 5.28 -11.82
C ALA A 24 5.65 6.80 -11.76
N TRP A 25 4.63 7.28 -11.05
CA TRP A 25 4.42 8.72 -10.85
C TRP A 25 5.56 9.36 -10.06
N ARG A 26 6.11 8.66 -9.07
CA ARG A 26 7.27 9.17 -8.36
C ARG A 26 8.47 9.32 -9.29
N ASP A 27 8.70 8.36 -10.17
CA ASP A 27 9.78 8.41 -11.16
C ASP A 27 9.59 9.57 -12.14
N GLU A 28 8.37 9.76 -12.66
CA GLU A 28 8.01 10.82 -13.60
C GLU A 28 8.11 12.22 -12.98
N PHE A 29 7.55 12.43 -11.79
CA PHE A 29 7.44 13.75 -11.18
C PHE A 29 8.51 14.05 -10.13
N ASN A 30 9.39 13.08 -9.84
CA ASN A 30 10.42 13.12 -8.80
C ASN A 30 9.92 13.62 -7.43
N ARG A 31 8.65 13.35 -7.09
CA ARG A 31 7.98 13.78 -5.86
C ARG A 31 6.94 12.76 -5.41
N GLY A 32 6.55 12.84 -4.14
CA GLY A 32 5.51 12.00 -3.55
C GLY A 32 6.07 10.79 -2.80
N GLY A 33 5.45 10.50 -1.65
CA GLY A 33 5.86 9.41 -0.75
C GLY A 33 7.14 9.69 0.03
N THR A 34 7.24 9.07 1.21
CA THR A 34 8.48 9.00 2.00
C THR A 34 9.34 7.82 1.54
N ALA A 35 10.63 7.78 1.92
CA ALA A 35 11.49 6.63 1.61
C ALA A 35 10.89 5.30 2.11
N VAL A 36 10.23 5.32 3.27
CA VAL A 36 9.52 4.16 3.84
C VAL A 36 8.32 3.76 2.96
N GLY A 37 7.53 4.75 2.49
CA GLY A 37 6.41 4.50 1.59
C GLY A 37 6.85 3.93 0.25
N VAL A 38 7.97 4.41 -0.30
CA VAL A 38 8.56 3.91 -1.55
C VAL A 38 9.04 2.46 -1.39
N ALA A 39 9.74 2.15 -0.29
CA ALA A 39 10.16 0.79 -0.01
C ALA A 39 8.96 -0.15 0.10
N ARG A 40 7.91 0.26 0.83
CA ARG A 40 6.68 -0.53 0.94
C ARG A 40 5.98 -0.71 -0.42
N ALA A 41 5.91 0.33 -1.25
CA ALA A 41 5.31 0.22 -2.58
C ALA A 41 6.09 -0.77 -3.49
N ARG A 42 7.41 -0.84 -3.36
CA ARG A 42 8.24 -1.84 -4.06
C ARG A 42 7.92 -3.26 -3.60
N ASP A 43 7.80 -3.49 -2.30
CA ASP A 43 7.42 -4.80 -1.77
C ASP A 43 6.03 -5.22 -2.27
N LEU A 44 5.06 -4.29 -2.19
CA LEU A 44 3.67 -4.54 -2.57
C LEU A 44 3.52 -4.82 -4.07
N SER A 45 4.14 -4.01 -4.93
CA SER A 45 4.10 -4.22 -6.39
C SER A 45 4.72 -5.56 -6.81
N ASN A 46 5.78 -6.00 -6.13
CA ASN A 46 6.38 -7.31 -6.35
C ASN A 46 5.61 -8.48 -5.72
N GLY A 47 4.49 -8.21 -5.03
CA GLY A 47 3.68 -9.25 -4.40
C GLY A 47 4.32 -9.89 -3.16
N VAL A 48 5.25 -9.20 -2.51
CA VAL A 48 5.89 -9.69 -1.29
C VAL A 48 4.86 -9.75 -0.16
N ASN A 49 4.74 -10.91 0.48
CA ASN A 49 3.86 -11.09 1.64
C ASN A 49 4.23 -10.11 2.76
N ILE A 50 3.21 -9.50 3.36
CA ILE A 50 3.40 -8.60 4.51
C ILE A 50 3.08 -9.31 5.83
N SER A 51 3.70 -8.86 6.91
CA SER A 51 3.39 -9.39 8.24
C SER A 51 1.99 -8.95 8.72
N PRO A 52 1.30 -9.72 9.57
CA PRO A 52 0.00 -9.33 10.12
C PRO A 52 0.00 -7.99 10.85
N GLU A 53 1.11 -7.65 11.52
CA GLU A 53 1.29 -6.34 12.15
C GLU A 53 1.35 -5.20 11.12
N THR A 54 1.99 -5.43 9.97
CA THR A 54 2.11 -4.46 8.88
C THR A 54 0.75 -4.23 8.25
N ALA A 55 0.01 -5.31 7.96
CA ALA A 55 -1.36 -5.23 7.46
C ALA A 55 -2.25 -4.40 8.40
N ARG A 56 -2.13 -4.61 9.72
CA ARG A 56 -2.87 -3.82 10.71
C ARG A 56 -2.49 -2.35 10.71
N ARG A 57 -1.19 -2.02 10.60
CA ARG A 57 -0.72 -0.62 10.51
C ARG A 57 -1.22 0.06 9.24
N MET A 58 -1.19 -0.64 8.10
CA MET A 58 -1.72 -0.15 6.83
C MET A 58 -3.22 0.13 6.93
N LYS A 59 -4.01 -0.81 7.48
CA LYS A 59 -5.44 -0.59 7.74
C LYS A 59 -5.67 0.67 8.57
N ALA A 60 -5.00 0.79 9.72
CA ALA A 60 -5.15 1.95 10.60
C ALA A 60 -4.74 3.27 9.92
N TYR A 61 -3.78 3.23 8.99
CA TYR A 61 -3.45 4.41 8.17
C TYR A 61 -4.62 4.80 7.27
N PHE A 62 -5.14 3.86 6.46
CA PHE A 62 -6.24 4.15 5.54
C PHE A 62 -7.54 4.54 6.27
N ASP A 63 -7.83 3.95 7.43
CA ASP A 63 -8.98 4.35 8.25
C ASP A 63 -8.88 5.84 8.66
N ARG A 64 -7.69 6.31 9.05
CA ARG A 64 -7.48 7.73 9.43
C ARG A 64 -7.47 8.68 8.24
N HIS A 65 -7.13 8.17 7.06
CA HIS A 65 -7.00 8.95 5.82
C HIS A 65 -8.20 8.74 4.89
N GLU A 66 -9.32 8.23 5.41
CA GLU A 66 -10.51 8.05 4.61
C GLU A 66 -11.04 9.38 4.05
N ILE A 67 -10.80 10.48 4.77
CA ILE A 67 -11.13 11.84 4.33
C ILE A 67 -10.45 12.22 3.01
N ASP A 68 -9.30 11.61 2.68
CA ASP A 68 -8.56 11.89 1.44
C ASP A 68 -9.37 11.51 0.19
N LYS A 69 -10.35 10.60 0.33
CA LYS A 69 -11.29 10.23 -0.74
C LYS A 69 -12.19 11.40 -1.18
N GLN A 70 -12.32 12.43 -0.34
CA GLN A 70 -13.08 13.65 -0.68
C GLN A 70 -12.22 14.69 -1.41
N GLY A 71 -10.92 14.42 -1.58
CA GLY A 71 -9.99 15.30 -2.29
C GLY A 71 -10.35 15.46 -3.76
N LYS A 72 -10.14 16.66 -4.31
CA LYS A 72 -10.35 16.95 -5.73
C LYS A 72 -9.44 16.05 -6.58
N GLY A 73 -10.04 15.23 -7.44
CA GLY A 73 -9.32 14.30 -8.32
C GLY A 73 -9.23 12.87 -7.81
N TYR A 74 -9.79 12.55 -6.63
CA TYR A 74 -9.94 11.15 -6.19
C TYR A 74 -10.83 10.37 -7.16
N ARG A 75 -10.41 9.14 -7.48
CA ARG A 75 -11.20 8.17 -8.26
C ARG A 75 -11.05 6.80 -7.58
N PRO A 76 -12.15 6.11 -7.25
CA PRO A 76 -12.12 4.79 -6.63
C PRO A 76 -11.63 3.70 -7.59
#